data_AF-A0A1F9DVP1-F1
#
_entry.id   AF-A0A1F9DVP1-F1
#
_cell.length_a   1.000
_cell.length_b   1.000
_cell.length_c   1.000
_cell.angle_alpha   90.00
_cell.angle_beta   90.00
_cell.angle_gamma   90.00
#
_symmetry.space_group_name_H-M   'P 1'
#
loop_
_entity.id
_entity.type
_entity.pdbx_description
1 polymer ?
#
loop_
_entity_poly.entity_id
_entity_poly.type
_entity_poly.pdbx_seq_one_letter_code
_entity_poly.pdbx_strand_id
1 'polypeptide(L)' 'MPKGVTGESKKDKAAKVSTARTLWVPAVNNHGVGKWAFLEIIDPWNAKNDIRAALQKGQDEQAGELEK' A
#
# COMPACT_ATOMS: atom_id res chain seq x y z
N MET A 1 12.03 19.55 -22.52
CA MET A 1 12.27 19.41 -21.07
C MET A 1 11.60 18.12 -20.59
N PRO A 2 12.26 17.22 -19.85
CA PRO A 2 11.60 16.03 -19.33
C PRO A 2 10.64 16.47 -18.21
N LYS A 3 9.35 16.15 -18.34
CA LYS A 3 8.40 16.38 -17.26
C LYS A 3 8.76 15.41 -16.13
N GLY A 4 9.34 15.91 -15.06
CA GLY A 4 9.50 15.15 -13.83
C GLY A 4 8.14 14.63 -13.38
N VAL A 5 8.12 13.43 -12.80
CA VAL A 5 6.95 12.88 -12.10
C VAL A 5 6.73 13.76 -10.87
N THR A 6 6.01 14.88 -11.05
CA THR A 6 5.68 15.79 -9.95
C THR A 6 4.77 15.05 -8.98
N GLY A 7 5.19 14.92 -7.72
CA GLY A 7 4.43 14.33 -6.61
C GLY A 7 3.19 15.13 -6.20
N GLU A 8 2.59 15.87 -7.13
CA GLU A 8 1.45 16.73 -6.91
C GLU A 8 0.19 15.88 -6.66
N SER A 9 -0.48 16.12 -5.53
CA SER A 9 -1.73 15.46 -5.12
C SER A 9 -2.90 15.86 -6.02
N LYS A 10 -2.89 15.36 -7.26
CA LYS A 10 -3.97 15.55 -8.23
C LYS A 10 -5.15 14.63 -7.88
N LYS A 11 -6.38 15.11 -8.09
CA LYS A 11 -7.63 14.35 -7.84
C LYS A 11 -7.63 12.98 -8.53
N ASP A 12 -7.05 12.89 -9.73
CA ASP A 12 -6.94 11.63 -10.48
C ASP A 12 -6.04 10.61 -9.80
N LYS A 13 -5.03 11.06 -9.03
CA LYS A 13 -4.16 10.18 -8.25
C LYS A 13 -4.94 9.57 -7.09
N ALA A 14 -5.74 10.38 -6.38
CA ALA A 14 -6.58 9.91 -5.28
C ALA A 14 -7.61 8.87 -5.73
N ALA A 15 -8.21 9.04 -6.92
CA ALA A 15 -9.14 8.07 -7.48
C ALA A 15 -8.47 6.71 -7.78
N LYS A 16 -7.25 6.71 -8.33
CA LYS A 16 -6.48 5.48 -8.60
C LYS A 16 -6.04 4.77 -7.31
N VAL A 17 -5.58 5.53 -6.32
CA VAL A 17 -5.22 5.01 -4.99
C VAL A 17 -6.43 4.35 -4.32
N SER A 18 -7.58 5.04 -4.34
CA SER A 18 -8.83 4.51 -3.78
C SER A 18 -9.26 3.21 -4.48
N THR A 19 -9.18 3.18 -5.81
CA THR A 19 -9.50 1.99 -6.63
C THR A 19 -8.58 0.81 -6.30
N ALA A 20 -7.27 1.05 -6.22
CA ALA A 20 -6.31 -0.01 -5.90
C ALA A 20 -6.55 -0.60 -4.50
N ARG A 21 -6.81 0.27 -3.51
CA ARG A 21 -7.05 -0.13 -2.12
C ARG A 21 -8.36 -0.90 -1.94
N THR A 22 -9.44 -0.45 -2.57
CA THR A 22 -10.81 -0.94 -2.28
C THR A 22 -11.30 -2.02 -3.24
N LEU A 23 -10.77 -2.06 -4.47
CA LEU A 23 -11.24 -3.02 -5.48
C LEU A 23 -10.15 -4.04 -5.82
N TRP A 24 -8.94 -3.59 -6.16
CA TRP A 24 -7.93 -4.48 -6.74
C TRP A 24 -7.34 -5.42 -5.69
N VAL A 25 -6.94 -4.92 -4.52
CA VAL A 25 -6.36 -5.78 -3.47
C VAL A 25 -7.34 -6.86 -3.01
N PRO A 26 -8.62 -6.56 -2.70
CA PRO A 26 -9.58 -7.61 -2.37
C PRO A 26 -9.80 -8.62 -3.51
N ALA A 27 -9.89 -8.15 -4.76
CA ALA A 27 -10.08 -9.04 -5.91
C ALA A 27 -8.90 -10.01 -6.10
N VAL A 28 -7.66 -9.51 -5.99
CA VAL A 28 -6.44 -10.32 -6.11
C VAL A 28 -6.34 -11.33 -4.97
N ASN A 29 -6.68 -10.92 -3.74
CA ASN A 29 -6.70 -11.82 -2.59
C ASN A 29 -7.76 -12.92 -2.74
N ASN A 30 -8.94 -12.60 -3.29
CA ASN A 30 -9.98 -13.59 -3.56
C ASN A 30 -9.62 -14.54 -4.72
N HIS A 31 -8.79 -14.08 -5.66
CA HIS A 31 -8.33 -14.88 -6.79
C HIS A 31 -7.23 -15.90 -6.42
N GLY A 32 -6.68 -15.85 -5.20
CA GLY A 32 -5.79 -16.90 -4.68
C GLY A 32 -4.34 -16.87 -5.21
N VAL A 33 -3.88 -15.74 -5.76
CA VAL A 33 -2.49 -15.55 -6.23
C VAL A 33 -1.55 -15.01 -5.13
N GLY A 34 -1.82 -15.37 -3.88
CA GLY A 34 -1.08 -14.93 -2.69
C GLY A 34 -1.81 -13.88 -1.84
N LYS A 35 -1.17 -13.45 -0.75
CA LYS A 35 -1.67 -12.39 0.14
C LYS A 35 -1.03 -11.05 -0.25
N TRP A 36 -1.86 -10.13 -0.73
CA TRP A 36 -1.46 -8.80 -1.17
C TRP A 36 -1.95 -7.75 -0.17
N ALA A 37 -1.07 -6.79 0.12
CA ALA A 37 -1.35 -5.60 0.93
C ALA A 37 -1.13 -4.33 0.11
N PHE A 38 -1.83 -3.25 0.47
CA PHE A 38 -1.68 -1.94 -0.17
C PHE A 38 -0.86 -0.99 0.72
N LEU A 39 0.11 -0.30 0.15
CA LEU A 39 0.87 0.78 0.79
C LEU A 39 1.06 1.94 -0.18
N GLU A 40 0.61 3.13 0.21
CA GLU A 40 0.89 4.37 -0.55
C GLU A 40 2.08 5.10 0.06
N ILE A 41 3.05 5.45 -0.79
CA ILE A 41 4.22 6.26 -0.41
C ILE A 41 3.98 7.71 -0.84
N ILE A 42 3.99 8.61 0.14
CA ILE A 42 3.73 10.04 -0.07
C ILE A 42 5.06 10.79 -0.21
N ASP A 43 6.05 10.45 0.62
CA ASP A 43 7.41 11.00 0.57
C ASP A 43 8.40 9.95 0.03
N PRO A 44 8.94 10.11 -1.18
CA PRO A 44 9.89 9.15 -1.74
C PRO A 44 11.19 9.05 -0.93
N TRP A 45 11.57 10.08 -0.18
CA TRP A 45 12.78 10.07 0.64
C TRP A 45 12.63 9.23 1.91
N ASN A 46 11.40 9.08 2.40
CA ASN A 46 11.09 8.27 3.58
C ASN A 46 10.55 6.87 3.25
N ALA A 47 10.42 6.51 1.96
CA ALA A 47 9.80 5.28 1.50
C ALA A 47 10.30 4.01 2.20
N LYS A 48 11.62 3.93 2.46
CA LYS A 48 12.25 2.80 3.14
C LYS A 48 11.72 2.59 4.56
N ASN A 49 11.48 3.67 5.29
CA ASN A 49 10.97 3.61 6.65
C ASN A 49 9.48 3.24 6.65
N ASP A 50 8.71 3.82 5.72
CA ASP A 50 7.28 3.52 5.56
C ASP A 50 7.05 2.04 5.22
N ILE A 51 7.85 1.46 4.31
CA ILE A 51 7.78 0.03 3.96
C ILE A 51 8.10 -0.85 5.19
N ARG A 52 9.15 -0.52 5.94
CA ARG A 52 9.53 -1.29 7.13
C ARG A 52 8.46 -1.26 8.21
N ALA A 53 7.90 -0.08 8.48
CA ALA A 53 6.81 0.07 9.43
C ALA A 53 5.57 -0.73 9.01
N ALA A 54 5.22 -0.73 7.73
CA ALA A 54 4.10 -1.50 7.20
C ALA A 54 4.32 -3.02 7.35
N LEU A 55 5.54 -3.51 7.08
CA LEU A 55 5.88 -4.92 7.27
C LEU A 55 5.84 -5.33 8.74
N GLN A 56 6.41 -4.51 9.63
CA GLN A 56 6.38 -4.78 11.08
C GLN A 56 4.93 -4.87 11.60
N LYS A 57 4.08 -3.91 11.23
CA LYS A 57 2.66 -3.92 11.61
C LYS A 57 1.95 -5.21 11.16
N GLY A 58 2.20 -5.65 9.94
CA GLY A 58 1.65 -6.90 9.42
C GLY A 58 2.17 -8.16 10.11
N GLN A 59 3.36 -8.10 10.71
CA GLN A 59 3.90 -9.19 11.54
C GLN A 59 3.28 -9.19 12.94
N ASP A 60 3.11 -8.01 13.54
CA ASP A 60 2.52 -7.85 14.87
C ASP A 60 1.04 -8.30 14.88
N GLU A 61 0.29 -7.96 13.84
CA GLU A 61 -1.11 -8.40 13.67
C GLU A 61 -1.22 -9.93 13.56
N GLN A 62 -0.28 -10.59 12.88
CA GLN A 62 -0.24 -12.06 12.78
C GLN A 62 0.18 -12.74 14.09
N ALA A 63 1.05 -12.10 14.88
CA ALA A 63 1.46 -12.60 16.18
C ALA A 63 0.32 -12.52 17.22
N GLY A 64 -0.46 -11.44 17.22
CA GLY A 64 -1.59 -11.26 18.14
C GLY A 64 -2.81 -12.15 17.87
N GLU A 65 -2.93 -12.74 16.68
CA GLU A 65 -3.98 -13.72 16.33
C GLU A 65 -3.67 -15.12 16.91
N LEU A 66 -2.40 -15.41 17.22
CA LEU A 66 -1.96 -16.71 17.78
C LEU A 66 -2.05 -16.77 19.31
N GLU A 67 -2.31 -15.65 19.99
CA GLU A 67 -2.41 -15.54 21.45
C GLU A 67 -3.87 -15.48 21.95
N LYS A 68 -4.86 -15.67 21.07
CA LYS A 68 -6.30 -15.71 21.40
C LYS A 68 -6.91 -17.07 21.09
#